data_AF-A0A316BC72-F1
#
_entry.id   AF-A0A316BC72-F1
#
_cell.length_a   1.000
_cell.length_b   1.000
_cell.length_c   1.000
_cell.angle_alpha   90.00
_cell.angle_beta   90.00
_cell.angle_gamma   90.00
#
_symmetry.space_group_name_H-M   'P 1'
#
loop_
_entity.id
_entity.type
_entity.pdbx_description
1 polymer ?
#
loop_
_entity_poly.entity_id
_entity_poly.type
_entity_poly.pdbx_seq_one_letter_code
_entity_poly.pdbx_strand_id
1 'polypeptide(L)'
;MKFSVLVISAVAATLLAGCSGIKTPKAQLASHDMDHNIPAIDDLIVSMKQDYINKCYMPVAKKNPPENACQSELFQMLERNYRLEYQQVHVDRAANELFFKDVAREITLLSKKDPDVRNAIRNGGFRSSDEMIAYYKDAYKFETK
;
A
#
# COMPACT_ATOMS: atom_id res chain seq x y z
N MET A 1 50.36 49.28 0.31
CA MET A 1 50.09 47.93 -0.21
C MET A 1 48.58 47.71 -0.15
N LYS A 2 47.96 47.38 -1.29
CA LYS A 2 46.52 47.17 -1.44
C LYS A 2 46.19 45.75 -1.02
N PHE A 3 45.24 45.57 -0.10
CA PHE A 3 44.62 44.27 0.14
C PHE A 3 43.11 44.42 -0.01
N SER A 4 42.65 44.13 -1.22
CA SER A 4 41.26 43.82 -1.52
C SER A 4 40.90 42.51 -0.85
N VAL A 5 39.91 42.52 0.03
CA VAL A 5 39.27 41.29 0.52
C VAL A 5 37.85 41.27 -0.02
N LEU A 6 37.66 40.43 -1.04
CA LEU A 6 36.37 40.05 -1.61
C LEU A 6 35.53 39.34 -0.54
N VAL A 7 34.48 39.98 -0.06
CA VAL A 7 33.45 39.33 0.75
C VAL A 7 32.49 38.62 -0.21
N ILE A 8 32.72 37.32 -0.42
CA ILE A 8 31.79 36.44 -1.12
C ILE A 8 30.67 36.10 -0.13
N SER A 9 29.55 36.81 -0.22
CA SER A 9 28.30 36.41 0.44
C SER A 9 27.80 35.10 -0.19
N ALA A 10 28.11 33.98 0.44
CA ALA A 10 27.49 32.70 0.13
C ALA A 10 26.02 32.75 0.58
N VAL A 11 25.11 32.88 -0.40
CA VAL A 11 23.68 32.66 -0.18
C VAL A 11 23.49 31.17 0.13
N ALA A 12 23.40 30.84 1.42
CA ALA A 12 22.98 29.51 1.85
C ALA A 12 21.49 29.35 1.51
N ALA A 13 21.21 28.84 0.31
CA ALA A 13 19.90 28.32 -0.02
C ALA A 13 19.69 27.03 0.78
N THR A 14 19.21 27.16 2.01
CA THR A 14 18.61 26.06 2.75
C THR A 14 17.36 25.62 1.99
N LEU A 15 17.53 24.66 1.09
CA LEU A 15 16.43 23.85 0.58
C LEU A 15 15.79 23.19 1.80
N LEU A 16 14.63 23.71 2.21
CA LEU A 16 13.69 22.98 3.04
C LEU A 16 13.32 21.73 2.23
N ALA A 17 14.07 20.65 2.44
CA ALA A 17 13.57 19.31 2.21
C ALA A 17 12.39 19.14 3.16
N GLY A 18 11.22 19.64 2.75
CA GLY A 18 9.97 19.40 3.41
C GLY A 18 9.74 17.91 3.35
N CYS A 19 10.16 17.18 4.39
CA CYS A 19 9.67 15.86 4.68
C CYS A 19 8.16 16.02 4.87
N SER A 20 7.38 15.87 3.80
CA SER A 20 5.95 15.63 3.92
C SER A 20 5.83 14.48 4.93
N GLY A 21 5.16 14.70 6.06
CA GLY A 21 5.03 13.70 7.13
C GLY A 21 4.29 12.42 6.74
N ILE A 22 4.07 12.20 5.43
CA ILE A 22 3.43 11.04 4.82
C ILE A 22 4.49 9.95 4.67
N LYS A 23 4.29 8.83 5.34
CA LYS A 23 5.19 7.66 5.27
C LYS A 23 4.75 6.73 4.15
N THR A 24 5.62 6.33 3.24
CA THR A 24 5.24 5.33 2.23
C THR A 24 5.00 3.95 2.88
N PRO A 25 3.84 3.31 2.69
CA PRO A 25 3.61 1.93 3.13
C PRO A 25 4.61 0.98 2.49
N LYS A 26 4.88 -0.16 3.14
CA LYS A 26 5.75 -1.20 2.60
C LYS A 26 4.94 -2.27 1.85
N ALA A 27 5.46 -2.70 0.70
CA ALA A 27 5.06 -3.93 0.03
C ALA A 27 6.19 -4.95 0.23
N GLN A 28 6.11 -5.72 1.31
CA GLN A 28 7.10 -6.73 1.69
C GLN A 28 6.37 -8.03 1.98
N LEU A 29 7.05 -9.15 1.75
CA LEU A 29 6.55 -10.48 2.12
C LEU A 29 6.25 -10.50 3.61
N ALA A 30 5.09 -11.02 3.97
CA ALA A 30 4.74 -11.25 5.37
C ALA A 30 5.42 -12.53 5.88
N SER A 31 5.56 -12.62 7.20
CA SER A 31 6.02 -13.85 7.84
C SER A 31 4.82 -14.74 8.11
N HIS A 32 4.87 -15.97 7.62
CA HIS A 32 3.82 -16.96 7.78
C HIS A 32 4.32 -18.12 8.64
N ASP A 33 3.38 -18.82 9.29
CA ASP A 33 3.69 -20.18 9.77
C ASP A 33 3.78 -21.14 8.56
N MET A 34 4.21 -22.38 8.81
CA MET A 34 4.40 -23.36 7.73
C MET A 34 3.09 -23.72 7.01
N ASP A 35 1.96 -23.67 7.69
CA ASP A 35 0.67 -24.14 7.17
C ASP A 35 -0.05 -23.10 6.31
N HIS A 36 0.33 -21.83 6.44
CA HIS A 36 -0.26 -20.70 5.71
C HIS A 36 0.68 -20.07 4.67
N ASN A 37 1.87 -20.64 4.45
CA ASN A 37 2.82 -20.16 3.46
C ASN A 37 2.47 -20.66 2.05
N ILE A 38 1.87 -19.80 1.22
CA ILE A 38 1.56 -20.08 -0.19
C ILE A 38 2.26 -19.01 -1.05
N PRO A 39 3.53 -19.25 -1.46
CA PRO A 39 4.38 -18.20 -2.07
C PRO A 39 3.76 -17.49 -3.28
N ALA A 40 3.01 -18.20 -4.12
CA ALA A 40 2.35 -17.59 -5.28
C ALA A 40 1.24 -16.60 -4.90
N ILE A 41 0.58 -16.77 -3.75
CA ILE A 41 -0.37 -15.79 -3.22
C ILE A 41 0.39 -14.60 -2.63
N ASP A 42 1.48 -14.84 -1.92
CA ASP A 42 2.32 -13.79 -1.35
C ASP A 42 2.89 -12.87 -2.43
N ASP A 43 3.47 -13.45 -3.47
CA ASP A 43 4.03 -12.72 -4.61
C ASP A 43 2.94 -11.90 -5.33
N LEU A 44 1.75 -12.48 -5.51
CA LEU A 44 0.59 -11.79 -6.06
C LEU A 44 0.23 -10.56 -5.20
N ILE A 45 0.09 -10.73 -3.89
CA ILE A 45 -0.30 -9.65 -2.98
C ILE A 45 0.76 -8.55 -2.95
N VAL A 46 2.04 -8.90 -2.84
CA VAL A 46 3.15 -7.93 -2.82
C VAL A 46 3.20 -7.14 -4.12
N SER A 47 3.06 -7.82 -5.26
CA SER A 47 3.03 -7.19 -6.58
C SER A 47 1.86 -6.21 -6.71
N MET A 48 0.65 -6.65 -6.36
CA MET A 48 -0.55 -5.81 -6.37
C MET A 48 -0.41 -4.63 -5.38
N LYS A 49 0.14 -4.86 -4.19
CA LYS A 49 0.29 -3.84 -3.16
C LYS A 49 1.27 -2.76 -3.60
N GLN A 50 2.39 -3.15 -4.21
CA GLN A 50 3.36 -2.21 -4.76
C GLN A 50 2.71 -1.34 -5.85
N ASP A 51 1.91 -1.93 -6.75
CA ASP A 51 1.20 -1.18 -7.78
C ASP A 51 0.16 -0.21 -7.17
N TYR A 52 -0.64 -0.70 -6.22
CA TYR A 52 -1.66 0.09 -5.53
C TYR A 52 -1.05 1.25 -4.73
N ILE A 53 0.10 1.03 -4.08
CA ILE A 53 0.82 2.08 -3.35
C ILE A 53 1.14 3.25 -4.29
N ASN A 54 1.71 2.95 -5.45
CA ASN A 54 2.18 3.97 -6.38
C ASN A 54 1.04 4.65 -7.13
N LYS A 55 0.06 3.88 -7.61
CA LYS A 55 -1.01 4.39 -8.46
C LYS A 55 -2.19 4.99 -7.69
N CYS A 56 -2.44 4.53 -6.46
CA CYS A 56 -3.69 4.84 -5.74
C CYS A 56 -3.41 5.49 -4.39
N TYR A 57 -2.69 4.77 -3.51
CA TYR A 57 -2.50 5.18 -2.12
C TYR A 57 -1.72 6.49 -2.00
N MET A 58 -0.52 6.57 -2.57
CA MET A 58 0.38 7.71 -2.34
C MET A 58 -0.15 9.03 -2.93
N PRO A 59 -0.74 9.05 -4.14
CA PRO A 59 -1.39 10.25 -4.66
C PRO A 59 -2.50 10.76 -3.73
N VAL A 60 -3.35 9.87 -3.22
CA VAL A 60 -4.46 10.25 -2.32
C VAL A 60 -3.94 10.67 -0.94
N ALA A 61 -2.96 9.97 -0.37
CA ALA A 61 -2.33 10.37 0.89
C ALA A 61 -1.68 11.75 0.81
N LYS A 62 -1.12 12.11 -0.36
CA LYS A 62 -0.56 13.43 -0.68
C LYS A 62 -1.61 14.49 -1.01
N LYS A 63 -2.90 14.12 -1.02
CA LYS A 63 -4.03 14.98 -1.39
C LYS A 63 -3.94 15.52 -2.83
N ASN A 64 -3.32 14.76 -3.74
CA ASN A 64 -3.35 15.09 -5.15
C ASN A 64 -4.77 14.89 -5.70
N PRO A 65 -5.19 15.67 -6.72
CA PRO A 65 -6.43 15.41 -7.44
C PRO A 65 -6.47 13.98 -8.00
N PRO A 66 -7.60 13.26 -7.93
CA PRO A 66 -7.71 11.93 -8.53
C PRO A 66 -7.61 11.97 -10.07
N GLU A 67 -6.73 11.16 -10.62
CA GLU A 67 -6.44 11.04 -12.05
C GLU A 67 -6.91 9.69 -12.63
N ASN A 68 -7.30 8.73 -11.78
CA ASN A 68 -7.75 7.42 -12.20
C ASN A 68 -8.85 6.86 -11.28
N ALA A 69 -9.38 5.68 -11.64
CA ALA A 69 -10.51 5.06 -10.95
C ALA A 69 -10.17 4.67 -9.49
N CYS A 70 -9.01 4.05 -9.24
CA CYS A 70 -8.66 3.62 -7.88
C CYS A 70 -8.40 4.80 -6.94
N GLN A 71 -7.81 5.88 -7.44
CA GLN A 71 -7.65 7.13 -6.68
C GLN A 71 -9.02 7.75 -6.38
N SER A 72 -9.92 7.75 -7.37
CA SER A 72 -11.27 8.29 -7.21
C SER A 72 -12.08 7.52 -6.18
N GLU A 73 -12.04 6.19 -6.21
CA GLU A 73 -12.74 5.33 -5.26
C GLU A 73 -12.20 5.53 -3.83
N LEU A 74 -10.87 5.52 -3.67
CA LEU A 74 -10.21 5.75 -2.40
C LEU A 74 -10.52 7.16 -1.84
N PHE A 75 -10.43 8.19 -2.68
CA PHE A 75 -10.75 9.56 -2.31
C PHE A 75 -12.22 9.72 -1.91
N GLN A 76 -13.17 9.19 -2.68
CA GLN A 76 -14.60 9.26 -2.37
C GLN A 76 -14.93 8.57 -1.05
N MET A 77 -14.30 7.43 -0.77
CA MET A 77 -14.48 6.74 0.49
C MET A 77 -13.97 7.58 1.67
N LEU A 78 -12.84 8.28 1.51
CA LEU A 78 -12.32 9.19 2.53
C LEU A 78 -13.20 10.42 2.69
N GLU A 79 -13.65 11.02 1.58
CA GLU A 79 -14.51 12.21 1.58
C GLU A 79 -15.84 11.95 2.28
N ARG A 80 -16.49 10.80 2.02
CA ARG A 80 -17.75 10.44 2.66
C ARG A 80 -17.64 10.30 4.18
N ASN A 81 -16.50 9.81 4.66
CA ASN A 81 -16.30 9.51 6.08
C ASN A 81 -15.64 10.65 6.86
N TYR A 82 -14.79 11.44 6.21
CA TYR A 82 -13.90 12.42 6.84
C TYR A 82 -13.83 13.76 6.09
N ARG A 83 -14.62 13.95 5.03
CA ARG A 83 -14.52 15.12 4.13
C ARG A 83 -13.08 15.28 3.62
N LEU A 84 -12.56 16.50 3.58
CA LEU A 84 -11.17 16.80 3.17
C LEU A 84 -10.16 16.71 4.33
N GLU A 85 -10.63 16.38 5.54
CA GLU A 85 -9.85 16.37 6.79
C GLU A 85 -9.24 15.00 7.11
N TYR A 86 -9.20 14.08 6.14
CA TYR A 86 -8.57 12.79 6.35
C TYR A 86 -7.05 12.91 6.58
N GLN A 87 -6.54 12.00 7.41
CA GLN A 87 -5.13 11.80 7.70
C GLN A 87 -4.69 10.45 7.13
N GLN A 88 -3.39 10.19 7.12
CA GLN A 88 -2.83 8.98 6.53
C GLN A 88 -3.41 7.68 7.15
N VAL A 89 -3.67 7.66 8.45
CA VAL A 89 -4.32 6.52 9.12
C VAL A 89 -5.72 6.21 8.58
N HIS A 90 -6.44 7.22 8.07
CA HIS A 90 -7.72 7.01 7.40
C HIS A 90 -7.52 6.42 6.00
N VAL A 91 -6.45 6.84 5.31
CA VAL A 91 -6.04 6.26 4.01
C VAL A 91 -5.66 4.79 4.19
N ASP A 92 -4.92 4.43 5.24
CA ASP A 92 -4.61 3.04 5.60
C ASP A 92 -5.89 2.20 5.73
N ARG A 93 -6.87 2.69 6.49
CA ARG A 93 -8.13 1.98 6.71
C ARG A 93 -8.91 1.79 5.41
N ALA A 94 -9.08 2.86 4.63
CA ALA A 94 -9.81 2.80 3.37
C ALA A 94 -9.09 1.91 2.34
N ALA A 95 -7.76 2.00 2.26
CA ALA A 95 -6.95 1.13 1.40
C ALA A 95 -7.09 -0.35 1.81
N ASN A 96 -7.07 -0.67 3.11
CA ASN A 96 -7.30 -2.04 3.59
C ASN A 96 -8.66 -2.62 3.20
N GLU A 97 -9.67 -1.79 2.98
CA GLU A 97 -10.98 -2.24 2.51
C GLU A 97 -11.01 -2.42 1.00
N LEU A 98 -10.57 -1.42 0.25
CA LEU A 98 -10.62 -1.42 -1.22
C LEU A 98 -9.62 -2.40 -1.84
N PHE A 99 -8.37 -2.39 -1.38
CA PHE A 99 -7.30 -3.24 -1.93
C PHE A 99 -7.62 -4.72 -1.81
N PHE A 100 -8.13 -5.16 -0.65
CA PHE A 100 -8.39 -6.58 -0.42
C PHE A 100 -9.60 -7.12 -1.17
N LYS A 101 -10.50 -6.25 -1.63
CA LYS A 101 -11.57 -6.65 -2.56
C LYS A 101 -10.99 -7.13 -3.89
N ASP A 102 -9.99 -6.42 -4.42
CA ASP A 102 -9.31 -6.82 -5.66
C ASP A 102 -8.41 -8.03 -5.45
N VAL A 103 -7.64 -8.07 -4.35
CA VAL A 103 -6.81 -9.23 -4.01
C VAL A 103 -7.64 -10.51 -3.88
N ALA A 104 -8.78 -10.46 -3.18
CA ALA A 104 -9.63 -11.64 -3.03
C ALA A 104 -10.13 -12.19 -4.38
N ARG A 105 -10.45 -11.29 -5.32
CA ARG A 105 -10.79 -11.67 -6.69
C ARG A 105 -9.61 -12.34 -7.40
N GLU A 106 -8.41 -11.75 -7.33
CA GLU A 106 -7.23 -12.31 -8.02
C GLU A 106 -6.78 -13.64 -7.42
N ILE A 107 -6.82 -13.82 -6.10
CA ILE A 107 -6.55 -15.13 -5.45
C ILE A 107 -7.55 -16.18 -5.93
N THR A 108 -8.83 -15.80 -6.06
CA THR A 108 -9.87 -16.70 -6.57
C THR A 108 -9.62 -17.08 -8.03
N LEU A 109 -9.11 -16.17 -8.86
CA LEU A 109 -8.73 -16.47 -10.24
C LEU A 109 -7.48 -17.34 -10.31
N LEU A 110 -6.48 -17.04 -9.47
CA LEU A 110 -5.23 -17.79 -9.39
C LEU A 110 -5.48 -19.24 -8.99
N SER A 111 -6.27 -19.50 -7.95
CA SER A 111 -6.61 -20.86 -7.51
C SER A 111 -7.38 -21.69 -8.56
N LYS A 112 -8.08 -21.03 -9.50
CA LYS A 112 -8.72 -21.73 -10.63
C LYS A 112 -7.71 -22.08 -11.71
N LYS A 113 -6.77 -21.18 -12.01
CA LYS A 113 -5.80 -21.31 -13.11
C LYS A 113 -4.59 -22.17 -12.74
N ASP A 114 -4.12 -22.06 -11.51
CA ASP A 114 -2.90 -22.69 -11.03
C ASP A 114 -3.22 -23.91 -10.15
N PRO A 115 -2.90 -25.14 -10.61
CA PRO A 115 -3.11 -26.36 -9.84
C PRO A 115 -2.33 -26.41 -8.53
N ASP A 116 -1.13 -25.84 -8.48
CA ASP A 116 -0.28 -25.88 -7.29
C ASP A 116 -0.84 -24.96 -6.22
N VAL A 117 -1.29 -23.76 -6.60
CA VAL A 117 -2.02 -22.86 -5.70
C VAL A 117 -3.31 -23.53 -5.21
N ARG A 118 -4.08 -24.15 -6.10
CA ARG A 118 -5.30 -24.85 -5.70
C ARG A 118 -5.03 -25.97 -4.69
N ASN A 119 -3.98 -26.74 -4.92
CA ASN A 119 -3.59 -27.85 -4.05
C ASN A 119 -3.05 -27.31 -2.72
N ALA A 120 -2.25 -26.24 -2.73
CA ALA A 120 -1.77 -25.57 -1.53
C ALA A 120 -2.92 -25.01 -0.69
N ILE A 121 -3.94 -24.41 -1.31
CA ILE A 121 -5.14 -23.94 -0.58
C ILE A 121 -5.93 -25.11 0.01
N ARG A 122 -6.09 -26.21 -0.75
CA ARG A 122 -6.82 -27.41 -0.28
C ARG A 122 -6.10 -28.16 0.83
N ASN A 123 -4.78 -28.18 0.78
CA ASN A 123 -3.92 -28.91 1.71
C ASN A 123 -3.39 -28.02 2.84
N GLY A 124 -3.53 -26.70 2.71
CA GLY A 124 -3.09 -25.73 3.69
C GLY A 124 -3.99 -25.68 4.92
N GLY A 125 -3.57 -24.91 5.92
CA GLY A 125 -4.24 -24.82 7.22
C GLY A 125 -5.61 -24.11 7.22
N PHE A 126 -6.06 -23.56 6.10
CA PHE A 126 -7.29 -22.76 6.02
C PHE A 126 -8.55 -23.63 5.97
N ARG A 127 -9.54 -23.33 6.83
CA ARG A 127 -10.84 -24.03 6.87
C ARG A 127 -11.82 -23.51 5.82
N SER A 128 -11.63 -22.28 5.35
CA SER A 128 -12.47 -21.68 4.31
C SER A 128 -11.72 -20.60 3.51
N SER A 129 -12.25 -20.26 2.33
CA SER A 129 -11.74 -19.14 1.54
C SER A 129 -11.83 -17.82 2.31
N ASP A 130 -12.90 -17.61 3.09
CA ASP A 130 -13.08 -16.37 3.86
C ASP A 130 -12.04 -16.25 4.97
N GLU A 131 -11.69 -17.36 5.64
CA GLU A 131 -10.61 -17.40 6.63
C GLU A 131 -9.26 -17.08 5.99
N MET A 132 -8.98 -17.69 4.82
CA MET A 132 -7.75 -17.41 4.07
C MET A 132 -7.65 -15.93 3.69
N ILE A 133 -8.72 -15.34 3.14
CA ILE A 133 -8.73 -13.93 2.77
C ILE A 133 -8.58 -13.04 4.01
N ALA A 134 -9.23 -13.36 5.12
CA ALA A 134 -9.07 -12.62 6.38
C ALA A 134 -7.64 -12.69 6.92
N TYR A 135 -7.01 -13.86 6.84
CA TYR A 135 -5.61 -14.08 7.22
C TYR A 135 -4.66 -13.20 6.40
N TYR A 136 -4.75 -13.26 5.07
CA TYR A 136 -3.92 -12.44 4.20
C TYR A 136 -4.22 -10.95 4.34
N LYS A 137 -5.48 -10.58 4.65
CA LYS A 137 -5.85 -9.20 4.96
C LYS A 137 -5.12 -8.64 6.17
N ASP A 138 -5.02 -9.41 7.25
CA ASP A 138 -4.28 -8.97 8.44
C ASP A 138 -2.76 -9.01 8.20
N ALA A 139 -2.24 -10.04 7.51
CA ALA A 139 -0.81 -10.17 7.23
C ALA A 139 -0.26 -9.03 6.34
N TYR A 140 -1.06 -8.57 5.37
CA TYR A 140 -0.63 -7.60 4.36
C TYR A 140 -1.33 -6.24 4.46
N LYS A 141 -1.93 -5.90 5.60
CA LYS A 141 -2.56 -4.59 5.80
C LYS A 141 -1.60 -3.40 5.57
N PHE A 142 -2.16 -2.27 5.18
CA PHE A 142 -1.51 -0.97 5.18
C PHE A 142 -1.42 -0.47 6.62
N GLU A 143 -0.19 -0.20 7.07
CA GLU A 143 0.11 0.41 8.36
C GLU A 143 1.26 1.41 8.20
N THR A 144 0.96 2.68 8.42
CA THR A 144 1.96 3.76 8.38
C THR A 144 2.09 4.48 9.71
N LYS A 145 1.86 3.79 10.83
CA LYS A 145 2.04 4.35 12.18
C LYS A 145 3.50 4.68 12.47
#